data_AF-A0AAW6NHL8-F1
#
_entry.id   AF-A0AAW6NHL8-F1
#
_cell.length_a   1.000
_cell.length_b   1.000
_cell.length_c   1.000
_cell.angle_alpha   90.00
_cell.angle_beta   90.00
_cell.angle_gamma   90.00
#
_symmetry.space_group_name_H-M   'P 1'
#
loop_
_entity.id
_entity.type
_entity.pdbx_description
1 polymer ?
#
loop_
_entity_poly.entity_id
_entity_poly.type
_entity_poly.pdbx_seq_one_letter_code
_entity_poly.pdbx_strand_id
1 'polypeptide(L)'
;MIMTGDAQACLVGGVEHMGHVPMSHGVDFHPGMSRNVAKAAGMMGLTAEMLSRLHGISREMQDAFAARSHARAWAATQSGAFKNEIIPTGGHDADGVLKQFSYDEVIRPETTVEALSTLRPAFDPVTGTVTAGTSSALSDGAAAMLVMSESRARELGLTPRARVRSMAVVGCDPSIMGYGPVPASKLALKKAGLSASDIDLFEMNEAFAAQILPCIKDLGLMDQIDEKINLTGGAIAL
;
A
#
# COMPACT_ATOMS: atom_id res chain seq x y z
N MET A 1 -1.56 -25.28 -2.33
CA MET A 1 -2.93 -25.80 -2.16
C MET A 1 -3.64 -25.97 -3.50
N ILE A 2 -4.06 -24.90 -4.20
CA ILE A 2 -4.79 -25.08 -5.48
C ILE A 2 -3.92 -25.73 -6.57
N MET A 3 -2.73 -25.17 -6.83
CA MET A 3 -1.82 -25.72 -7.86
C MET A 3 -1.33 -27.15 -7.55
N THR A 4 -1.30 -27.53 -6.28
CA THR A 4 -0.86 -28.86 -5.80
C THR A 4 -2.00 -29.86 -5.73
N GLY A 5 -3.25 -29.44 -5.98
CA GLY A 5 -4.44 -30.30 -5.97
C GLY A 5 -5.13 -30.44 -4.61
N ASP A 6 -4.55 -29.88 -3.53
CA ASP A 6 -5.09 -30.01 -2.17
C ASP A 6 -6.39 -29.20 -1.95
N ALA A 7 -6.68 -28.23 -2.81
CA ALA A 7 -7.94 -27.49 -2.83
C ALA A 7 -8.39 -27.15 -4.24
N GLN A 8 -9.71 -27.00 -4.42
CA GLN A 8 -10.31 -26.54 -5.67
C GLN A 8 -10.84 -25.09 -5.58
N ALA A 9 -11.17 -24.62 -4.38
CA ALA A 9 -11.54 -23.25 -4.09
C ALA A 9 -11.11 -22.87 -2.66
N CYS A 10 -10.66 -21.64 -2.46
CA CYS A 10 -10.26 -21.07 -1.18
C CYS A 10 -10.82 -19.64 -1.05
N LEU A 11 -11.22 -19.27 0.15
CA LEU A 11 -11.34 -17.86 0.54
C LEU A 11 -9.99 -17.40 1.08
N VAL A 12 -9.57 -16.22 0.65
CA VAL A 12 -8.36 -15.56 1.15
C VAL A 12 -8.72 -14.13 1.53
N GLY A 13 -7.99 -13.54 2.47
CA GLY A 13 -8.25 -12.19 2.92
C GLY A 13 -7.37 -11.79 4.10
N GLY A 14 -7.66 -10.63 4.65
CA GLY A 14 -7.01 -10.08 5.83
C GLY A 14 -7.92 -9.04 6.48
N VAL A 15 -7.67 -8.79 7.77
CA VAL A 15 -8.34 -7.74 8.54
C VAL A 15 -7.30 -7.14 9.47
N GLU A 16 -7.35 -5.83 9.63
CA GLU A 16 -6.60 -5.12 10.65
C GLU A 16 -7.52 -4.06 11.27
N HIS A 17 -7.57 -4.03 12.60
CA HIS A 17 -8.37 -3.06 13.34
C HIS A 17 -7.43 -2.31 14.31
N MET A 18 -6.67 -1.37 13.75
CA MET A 18 -5.68 -0.58 14.46
C MET A 18 -6.27 0.31 15.57
N GLY A 19 -7.55 0.66 15.49
CA GLY A 19 -8.27 1.34 16.58
C GLY A 19 -8.35 0.50 17.85
N HIS A 20 -8.66 -0.81 17.74
CA HIS A 20 -8.78 -1.72 18.88
C HIS A 20 -7.45 -2.41 19.25
N VAL A 21 -6.61 -2.69 18.25
CA VAL A 21 -5.27 -3.26 18.44
C VAL A 21 -4.26 -2.36 17.74
N PRO A 22 -3.83 -1.26 18.39
CA PRO A 22 -2.83 -0.37 17.82
C PRO A 22 -1.53 -1.09 17.48
N MET A 23 -0.82 -0.63 16.45
CA MET A 23 0.46 -1.24 16.02
C MET A 23 1.52 -1.33 17.14
N SER A 24 1.42 -0.50 18.18
CA SER A 24 2.32 -0.50 19.33
C SER A 24 1.86 -1.40 20.49
N HIS A 25 0.66 -1.98 20.40
CA HIS A 25 0.09 -2.81 21.45
C HIS A 25 0.89 -4.11 21.63
N GLY A 26 1.33 -4.39 22.86
CA GLY A 26 2.03 -5.63 23.18
C GLY A 26 3.40 -5.81 22.54
N VAL A 27 4.02 -4.75 22.00
CA VAL A 27 5.33 -4.81 21.36
C VAL A 27 6.43 -4.95 22.42
N ASP A 28 7.14 -6.09 22.39
CA ASP A 28 8.35 -6.35 23.17
C ASP A 28 9.48 -6.81 22.24
N PHE A 29 10.34 -5.86 21.83
CA PHE A 29 11.45 -6.14 20.93
C PHE A 29 12.57 -6.90 21.67
N HIS A 30 12.85 -8.12 21.22
CA HIS A 30 13.92 -8.95 21.78
C HIS A 30 15.28 -8.22 21.76
N PRO A 31 15.95 -8.00 22.91
CA PRO A 31 17.21 -7.24 22.99
C PRO A 31 18.34 -7.79 22.11
N GLY A 32 18.36 -9.11 21.89
CA GLY A 32 19.34 -9.77 21.00
C GLY A 32 19.28 -9.31 19.54
N MET A 33 18.17 -8.69 19.09
CA MET A 33 18.04 -8.13 17.74
C MET A 33 19.12 -7.07 17.48
N SER A 34 19.45 -6.26 18.48
CA SER A 34 20.44 -5.18 18.38
C SER A 34 21.88 -5.66 18.15
N ARG A 35 22.15 -6.98 18.23
CA ARG A 35 23.47 -7.53 17.90
C ARG A 35 23.74 -7.57 16.39
N ASN A 36 22.70 -7.69 15.57
CA ASN A 36 22.84 -7.90 14.13
C ASN A 36 22.07 -6.87 13.30
N VAL A 37 21.11 -6.15 13.90
CA VAL A 37 20.27 -5.17 13.21
C VAL A 37 20.15 -3.91 14.06
N ALA A 38 20.21 -2.74 13.43
CA ALA A 38 19.98 -1.48 14.14
C ALA A 38 18.55 -1.46 14.71
N LYS A 39 18.40 -1.12 16.00
CA LYS A 39 17.08 -1.01 16.65
C LYS A 39 16.15 -0.03 15.89
N ALA A 40 16.72 1.03 15.31
CA ALA A 40 16.00 2.01 14.50
C ALA A 40 15.35 1.42 13.24
N ALA A 41 15.80 0.25 12.74
CA ALA A 41 15.16 -0.43 11.63
C ALA A 41 13.75 -0.96 11.97
N GLY A 42 13.41 -1.08 13.27
CA GLY A 42 12.05 -1.35 13.72
C GLY A 42 11.12 -0.13 13.69
N MET A 43 11.64 1.07 13.43
CA MET A 43 10.85 2.30 13.33
C MET A 43 10.65 2.63 11.85
N MET A 44 9.48 2.25 11.31
CA MET A 44 9.17 2.31 9.88
C MET A 44 9.49 3.69 9.26
N GLY A 45 9.14 4.79 9.93
CA GLY A 45 9.42 6.14 9.46
C GLY A 45 10.91 6.46 9.27
N LEU A 46 11.80 5.94 10.13
CA LEU A 46 13.24 6.15 9.98
C LEU A 46 13.80 5.38 8.77
N THR A 47 13.24 4.21 8.46
CA THR A 47 13.63 3.46 7.26
C THR A 47 13.19 4.19 5.98
N ALA A 48 12.04 4.88 6.02
CA ALA A 48 11.57 5.74 4.94
C ALA A 48 12.50 6.94 4.72
N GLU A 49 12.92 7.63 5.80
CA GLU A 49 13.89 8.74 5.73
C GLU A 49 15.26 8.30 5.20
N MET A 50 15.69 7.07 5.51
CA MET A 50 16.93 6.53 4.93
C MET A 50 16.76 6.33 3.42
N LEU A 51 15.64 5.75 2.98
CA LEU A 51 15.41 5.46 1.57
C LEU A 51 15.25 6.73 0.72
N SER A 52 14.55 7.76 1.24
CA SER A 52 14.42 9.05 0.57
C SER A 52 15.77 9.73 0.37
N ARG A 53 16.64 9.75 1.39
CA ARG A 53 18.00 10.30 1.31
C ARG A 53 18.85 9.57 0.28
N LEU A 54 18.81 8.24 0.26
CA LEU A 54 19.58 7.44 -0.70
C LEU A 54 19.18 7.71 -2.17
N HIS A 55 17.91 8.01 -2.42
CA HIS A 55 17.38 8.18 -3.78
C HIS A 55 17.12 9.63 -4.18
N GLY A 56 17.38 10.58 -3.28
CA GLY A 56 17.18 12.02 -3.49
C GLY A 56 15.72 12.41 -3.62
N ILE A 57 14.83 11.81 -2.83
CA ILE A 57 13.40 12.15 -2.84
C ILE A 57 13.14 13.33 -1.91
N SER A 58 12.83 14.49 -2.50
CA SER A 58 12.63 15.72 -1.74
C SER A 58 11.30 15.73 -0.99
N ARG A 59 11.14 16.68 -0.07
CA ARG A 59 9.88 16.93 0.64
C ARG A 59 8.74 17.26 -0.33
N GLU A 60 9.02 18.09 -1.32
CA GLU A 60 8.06 18.56 -2.31
C GLU A 60 7.54 17.40 -3.18
N MET A 61 8.43 16.46 -3.55
CA MET A 61 8.03 15.25 -4.27
C MET A 61 7.08 14.38 -3.43
N GLN A 62 7.35 14.26 -2.12
CA GLN A 62 6.50 13.49 -1.22
C GLN A 62 5.13 14.12 -1.02
N ASP A 63 5.08 15.43 -0.79
CA ASP A 63 3.84 16.18 -0.63
C ASP A 63 3.00 16.15 -1.92
N ALA A 64 3.64 16.29 -3.09
CA ALA A 64 2.95 16.16 -4.38
C ALA A 64 2.35 14.77 -4.59
N PHE A 65 3.08 13.71 -4.22
CA PHE A 65 2.59 12.34 -4.33
C PHE A 65 1.41 12.07 -3.37
N ALA A 66 1.47 12.59 -2.14
CA ALA A 66 0.39 12.47 -1.17
C ALA A 66 -0.88 13.21 -1.62
N ALA A 67 -0.76 14.45 -2.09
CA ALA A 67 -1.89 15.19 -2.66
C ALA A 67 -2.51 14.44 -3.86
N ARG A 68 -1.68 13.86 -4.73
CA ARG A 68 -2.11 13.01 -5.85
C ARG A 68 -2.92 11.81 -5.36
N SER A 69 -2.47 11.13 -4.30
CA SER A 69 -3.15 9.95 -3.77
C SER A 69 -4.57 10.27 -3.31
N HIS A 70 -4.74 11.33 -2.49
CA HIS A 70 -6.06 11.80 -2.06
C HIS A 70 -6.94 12.27 -3.22
N ALA A 71 -6.39 13.02 -4.17
CA ALA A 71 -7.15 13.49 -5.32
C ALA A 71 -7.68 12.33 -6.19
N ARG A 72 -6.87 11.29 -6.41
CA ARG A 72 -7.27 10.11 -7.19
C ARG A 72 -8.28 9.23 -6.45
N ALA A 73 -8.07 8.99 -5.16
CA ALA A 73 -9.03 8.27 -4.33
C ALA A 73 -10.39 8.97 -4.29
N TRP A 74 -10.39 10.30 -4.16
CA TRP A 74 -11.62 11.08 -4.20
C TRP A 74 -12.30 11.04 -5.58
N ALA A 75 -11.55 11.18 -6.66
CA ALA A 75 -12.09 11.05 -8.02
C ALA A 75 -12.70 9.66 -8.28
N ALA A 76 -12.05 8.59 -7.81
CA ALA A 76 -12.54 7.22 -7.89
C ALA A 76 -13.84 7.03 -7.09
N THR A 77 -13.93 7.63 -5.90
CA THR A 77 -15.14 7.65 -5.08
C THR A 77 -16.29 8.37 -5.81
N GLN A 78 -16.05 9.58 -6.30
CA GLN A 78 -17.07 10.42 -6.95
C GLN A 78 -17.58 9.82 -8.28
N SER A 79 -16.70 9.19 -9.05
CA SER A 79 -17.08 8.47 -10.28
C SER A 79 -17.77 7.14 -10.02
N GLY A 80 -17.69 6.62 -8.78
CA GLY A 80 -18.22 5.31 -8.41
C GLY A 80 -17.35 4.14 -8.86
N ALA A 81 -16.07 4.37 -9.16
CA ALA A 81 -15.12 3.32 -9.54
C ALA A 81 -15.00 2.23 -8.46
N PHE A 82 -15.09 2.62 -7.19
CA PHE A 82 -15.02 1.69 -6.05
C PHE A 82 -16.31 0.89 -5.78
N LYS A 83 -17.43 1.18 -6.46
CA LYS A 83 -18.72 0.51 -6.21
C LYS A 83 -18.69 -1.01 -6.40
N ASN A 84 -17.76 -1.50 -7.22
CA ASN A 84 -17.63 -2.93 -7.53
C ASN A 84 -16.73 -3.69 -6.55
N GLU A 85 -16.08 -3.00 -5.61
CA GLU A 85 -15.14 -3.58 -4.66
C GLU A 85 -15.45 -3.24 -3.19
N ILE A 86 -16.07 -2.08 -2.91
CA ILE A 86 -16.57 -1.76 -1.57
C ILE A 86 -17.89 -2.49 -1.31
N ILE A 87 -17.93 -3.27 -0.24
CA ILE A 87 -19.15 -3.85 0.30
C ILE A 87 -19.70 -2.90 1.38
N PRO A 88 -20.95 -2.40 1.25
CA PRO A 88 -21.55 -1.55 2.28
C PRO A 88 -21.48 -2.21 3.66
N THR A 89 -20.89 -1.50 4.62
CA THR A 89 -20.58 -2.03 5.94
C THR A 89 -21.15 -1.10 7.01
N GLY A 90 -21.72 -1.70 8.06
CA GLY A 90 -22.29 -0.95 9.19
C GLY A 90 -21.20 -0.38 10.09
N GLY A 91 -21.36 0.87 10.49
CA GLY A 91 -20.55 1.57 11.47
C GLY A 91 -21.38 2.57 12.25
N HIS A 92 -20.71 3.54 12.87
CA HIS A 92 -21.34 4.67 13.54
C HIS A 92 -20.80 5.97 12.97
N ASP A 93 -21.65 6.97 12.79
CA ASP A 93 -21.19 8.32 12.43
C ASP A 93 -20.61 9.08 13.64
N ALA A 94 -20.28 10.35 13.42
CA ALA A 94 -19.68 11.21 14.45
C ALA A 94 -20.56 11.39 15.70
N ASP A 95 -21.88 11.22 15.59
CA ASP A 95 -22.83 11.33 16.71
C ASP A 95 -23.10 9.96 17.36
N GLY A 96 -22.42 8.90 16.90
CA GLY A 96 -22.61 7.54 17.37
C GLY A 96 -23.88 6.88 16.81
N VAL A 97 -24.47 7.43 15.74
CA VAL A 97 -25.66 6.86 15.10
C VAL A 97 -25.26 5.77 14.13
N LEU A 98 -25.97 4.64 14.17
CA LEU A 98 -25.77 3.53 13.24
C LEU A 98 -25.94 4.01 11.79
N LYS A 99 -24.91 3.80 10.97
CA LYS A 99 -24.87 4.21 9.57
C LYS A 99 -24.22 3.13 8.71
N GLN A 100 -24.72 2.98 7.49
CA GLN A 100 -24.05 2.17 6.46
C GLN A 100 -23.04 3.03 5.73
N PHE A 101 -21.79 2.58 5.69
CA PHE A 101 -20.70 3.21 4.95
C PHE A 101 -20.46 2.43 3.65
N SER A 102 -20.42 3.15 2.54
CA SER A 102 -20.15 2.62 1.20
C SER A 102 -19.11 3.48 0.47
N TYR A 103 -18.24 4.12 1.24
CA TYR A 103 -17.15 4.99 0.81
C TYR A 103 -16.05 4.96 1.87
N ASP A 104 -14.82 5.26 1.49
CA ASP A 104 -13.69 5.32 2.42
C ASP A 104 -13.67 6.66 3.16
N GLU A 105 -13.82 6.61 4.49
CA GLU A 105 -13.84 7.82 5.35
C GLU A 105 -12.48 8.52 5.42
N VAL A 106 -11.40 7.76 5.22
CA VAL A 106 -10.02 8.22 5.39
C VAL A 106 -9.55 9.19 4.29
N ILE A 107 -10.28 9.26 3.18
CA ILE A 107 -9.99 10.19 2.07
C ILE A 107 -10.24 11.63 2.54
N ARG A 108 -9.21 12.48 2.38
CA ARG A 108 -9.24 13.93 2.64
C ARG A 108 -9.22 14.73 1.34
N PRO A 109 -10.38 15.03 0.72
CA PRO A 109 -10.44 15.73 -0.57
C PRO A 109 -9.88 17.16 -0.53
N GLU A 110 -9.78 17.75 0.66
CA GLU A 110 -9.22 19.08 0.90
C GLU A 110 -7.68 19.11 0.89
N THR A 111 -7.02 17.95 0.77
CA THR A 111 -5.55 17.86 0.82
C THR A 111 -4.94 18.56 -0.39
N THR A 112 -4.06 19.54 -0.11
CA THR A 112 -3.26 20.22 -1.14
C THR A 112 -1.77 20.18 -0.80
N VAL A 113 -0.92 20.41 -1.79
CA VAL A 113 0.54 20.49 -1.58
C VAL A 113 0.87 21.63 -0.62
N GLU A 114 0.15 22.75 -0.68
CA GLU A 114 0.33 23.89 0.22
C GLU A 114 0.01 23.49 1.66
N ALA A 115 -1.13 22.82 1.89
CA ALA A 115 -1.51 22.36 3.23
C ALA A 115 -0.47 21.35 3.77
N LEU A 116 -0.06 20.39 2.95
CA LEU A 116 0.96 19.39 3.30
C LEU A 116 2.30 20.04 3.63
N SER A 117 2.71 21.08 2.90
CA SER A 117 4.00 21.77 3.12
C SER A 117 4.12 22.40 4.51
N THR A 118 2.99 22.71 5.17
CA THR A 118 2.98 23.28 6.53
C THR A 118 3.28 22.24 7.62
N LEU A 119 3.20 20.95 7.31
CA LEU A 119 3.39 19.88 8.28
C LEU A 119 4.87 19.76 8.68
N ARG A 120 5.08 19.53 9.98
CA ARG A 120 6.41 19.24 10.52
C ARG A 120 6.81 17.80 10.19
N PRO A 121 8.12 17.52 10.03
CA PRO A 121 8.62 16.16 9.95
C PRO A 121 8.18 15.30 11.15
N ALA A 122 7.78 14.05 10.88
CA ALA A 122 7.21 13.16 11.88
C ALA A 122 8.28 12.35 12.65
N PHE A 123 9.45 12.10 12.04
CA PHE A 123 10.43 11.14 12.57
C PHE A 123 11.80 11.75 12.86
N ASP A 124 12.32 12.60 11.97
CA ASP A 124 13.57 13.35 12.16
C ASP A 124 13.25 14.86 12.28
N PRO A 125 13.37 15.47 13.47
CA PRO A 125 12.93 16.84 13.70
C PRO A 125 13.71 17.92 12.94
N VAL A 126 14.93 17.62 12.47
CA VAL A 126 15.84 18.63 11.90
C VAL A 126 16.00 18.46 10.41
N THR A 127 16.25 17.23 9.95
CA THR A 127 16.50 16.95 8.53
C THR A 127 15.45 16.04 7.89
N GLY A 128 14.39 15.71 8.64
CA GLY A 128 13.34 14.83 8.16
C GLY A 128 12.53 15.44 7.03
N THR A 129 12.09 14.56 6.14
CA THR A 129 11.24 14.89 4.99
C THR A 129 9.88 14.23 5.08
N VAL A 130 9.77 13.13 5.83
CA VAL A 130 8.53 12.37 5.97
C VAL A 130 7.64 13.04 7.00
N THR A 131 6.37 13.24 6.65
CA THR A 131 5.36 13.83 7.54
C THR A 131 4.19 12.87 7.73
N ALA A 132 3.29 13.20 8.65
CA ALA A 132 2.05 12.45 8.81
C ALA A 132 1.20 12.46 7.52
N GLY A 133 1.25 13.54 6.73
CA GLY A 133 0.49 13.64 5.48
C GLY A 133 1.11 12.88 4.31
N THR A 134 2.38 12.45 4.42
CA THR A 134 3.07 11.65 3.38
C THR A 134 3.29 10.20 3.81
N SER A 135 2.64 9.80 4.89
CA SER A 135 2.61 8.44 5.43
C SER A 135 1.26 7.81 5.16
N SER A 136 1.20 6.48 5.13
CA SER A 136 -0.07 5.76 5.12
C SER A 136 -0.98 6.18 6.28
N ALA A 137 -2.27 6.25 6.00
CA ALA A 137 -3.26 6.58 7.00
C ALA A 137 -3.44 5.41 8.00
N LEU A 138 -3.95 5.74 9.19
CA LEU A 138 -4.40 4.72 10.13
C LEU A 138 -5.87 4.42 9.84
N SER A 139 -6.13 3.27 9.23
CA SER A 139 -7.47 2.80 8.89
C SER A 139 -7.80 1.47 9.58
N ASP A 140 -9.10 1.22 9.75
CA ASP A 140 -9.65 -0.06 10.17
C ASP A 140 -10.35 -0.70 8.97
N GLY A 141 -9.96 -1.91 8.58
CA GLY A 141 -10.44 -2.47 7.32
C GLY A 141 -10.22 -3.97 7.16
N ALA A 142 -10.95 -4.56 6.22
CA ALA A 142 -10.81 -5.95 5.80
C ALA A 142 -10.96 -6.08 4.29
N ALA A 143 -10.24 -7.04 3.72
CA ALA A 143 -10.33 -7.39 2.29
C ALA A 143 -10.45 -8.91 2.14
N ALA A 144 -11.20 -9.36 1.14
CA ALA A 144 -11.37 -10.78 0.86
C ALA A 144 -11.46 -11.06 -0.66
N MET A 145 -11.03 -12.25 -1.06
CA MET A 145 -11.14 -12.77 -2.41
C MET A 145 -11.53 -14.24 -2.40
N LEU A 146 -12.33 -14.64 -3.38
CA LEU A 146 -12.55 -16.03 -3.73
C LEU A 146 -11.57 -16.43 -4.84
N VAL A 147 -10.72 -17.40 -4.56
CA VAL A 147 -9.78 -17.97 -5.53
C VAL A 147 -10.11 -19.44 -5.77
N MET A 148 -10.02 -19.89 -7.01
CA MET A 148 -10.33 -21.28 -7.36
C MET A 148 -9.48 -21.77 -8.54
N SER A 149 -9.45 -23.09 -8.73
CA SER A 149 -8.87 -23.68 -9.93
C SER A 149 -9.68 -23.25 -11.16
N GLU A 150 -9.00 -23.12 -12.31
CA GLU A 150 -9.66 -22.72 -13.56
C GLU A 150 -10.68 -23.78 -14.03
N SER A 151 -10.42 -25.06 -13.77
CA SER A 151 -11.38 -26.14 -14.00
C SER A 151 -12.65 -25.91 -13.19
N ARG A 152 -12.51 -25.61 -11.89
CA ARG A 152 -13.68 -25.36 -11.02
C ARG A 152 -14.48 -24.13 -11.44
N ALA A 153 -13.80 -23.06 -11.85
CA ALA A 153 -14.48 -21.87 -12.39
C ALA A 153 -15.31 -22.20 -13.64
N ARG A 154 -14.77 -23.01 -14.56
CA ARG A 154 -15.50 -23.47 -15.76
C ARG A 154 -16.69 -24.36 -15.44
N GLU A 155 -16.53 -25.33 -14.53
CA GLU A 155 -17.62 -26.20 -14.09
C GLU A 155 -18.80 -25.42 -13.50
N LEU A 156 -18.49 -24.35 -12.78
CA LEU A 156 -19.49 -23.46 -12.17
C LEU A 156 -20.04 -22.39 -13.13
N GLY A 157 -19.52 -22.30 -14.36
CA GLY A 157 -19.92 -21.27 -15.32
C GLY A 157 -19.53 -19.85 -14.89
N LEU A 158 -18.48 -19.68 -14.09
CA LEU A 158 -18.03 -18.39 -13.59
C LEU A 158 -16.93 -17.81 -14.48
N THR A 159 -17.08 -16.55 -14.90
CA THR A 159 -16.05 -15.82 -15.63
C THR A 159 -14.96 -15.34 -14.67
N PRO A 160 -13.69 -15.77 -14.81
CA PRO A 160 -12.61 -15.31 -13.94
C PRO A 160 -12.35 -13.80 -14.13
N ARG A 161 -12.17 -13.07 -13.03
CA ARG A 161 -11.78 -11.64 -13.06
C ARG A 161 -10.31 -11.45 -13.44
N ALA A 162 -9.44 -12.34 -12.97
CA ALA A 162 -8.00 -12.35 -13.23
C ALA A 162 -7.42 -13.75 -13.01
N ARG A 163 -6.16 -13.95 -13.42
CA ARG A 163 -5.38 -15.17 -13.15
C ARG A 163 -4.02 -14.79 -12.57
N VAL A 164 -3.60 -15.47 -11.50
CA VAL A 164 -2.25 -15.30 -10.94
C VAL A 164 -1.22 -15.88 -11.91
N ARG A 165 -0.38 -15.01 -12.50
CA ARG A 165 0.67 -15.43 -13.44
C ARG A 165 1.97 -15.82 -12.75
N SER A 166 2.36 -15.09 -11.72
CA SER A 166 3.54 -15.38 -10.90
C SER A 166 3.38 -14.81 -9.49
N MET A 167 4.18 -15.32 -8.55
CA MET A 167 4.29 -14.85 -7.17
C MET A 167 5.76 -14.88 -6.75
N ALA A 168 6.20 -13.92 -5.97
CA ALA A 168 7.57 -13.85 -5.45
C ALA A 168 7.59 -13.21 -4.06
N VAL A 169 8.52 -13.66 -3.23
CA VAL A 169 8.87 -13.06 -1.94
C VAL A 169 10.40 -13.05 -1.84
N VAL A 170 10.95 -11.96 -1.30
CA VAL A 170 12.39 -11.76 -1.17
C VAL A 170 12.68 -11.03 0.14
N GLY A 171 13.86 -11.23 0.71
CA GLY A 171 14.37 -10.43 1.82
C GLY A 171 15.09 -9.18 1.34
N CYS A 172 15.12 -8.16 2.19
CA CYS A 172 15.99 -6.99 2.04
C CYS A 172 16.52 -6.58 3.43
N ASP A 173 17.48 -5.65 3.46
CA ASP A 173 17.98 -5.12 4.72
C ASP A 173 16.86 -4.39 5.48
N PRO A 174 16.61 -4.71 6.76
CA PRO A 174 15.56 -4.06 7.56
C PRO A 174 15.66 -2.53 7.59
N SER A 175 16.87 -1.97 7.50
CA SER A 175 17.13 -0.53 7.54
C SER A 175 16.56 0.21 6.31
N ILE A 176 16.35 -0.51 5.21
CA ILE A 176 15.76 -0.03 3.97
C ILE A 176 14.58 -0.91 3.55
N MET A 177 13.82 -1.43 4.52
CA MET A 177 12.73 -2.39 4.26
C MET A 177 11.75 -1.93 3.16
N GLY A 178 11.57 -0.61 3.03
CA GLY A 178 10.79 0.02 1.99
C GLY A 178 11.22 -0.31 0.56
N TYR A 179 12.46 -0.78 0.35
CA TYR A 179 12.98 -1.16 -0.95
C TYR A 179 12.50 -2.53 -1.44
N GLY A 180 11.92 -3.35 -0.55
CA GLY A 180 11.45 -4.71 -0.85
C GLY A 180 10.64 -4.89 -2.15
N PRO A 181 9.77 -3.94 -2.56
CA PRO A 181 9.03 -4.05 -3.82
C PRO A 181 9.92 -4.18 -5.06
N VAL A 182 11.11 -3.58 -5.10
CA VAL A 182 11.98 -3.63 -6.29
C VAL A 182 12.49 -5.06 -6.57
N PRO A 183 13.21 -5.74 -5.65
CA PRO A 183 13.67 -7.10 -5.90
C PRO A 183 12.50 -8.10 -6.01
N ALA A 184 11.41 -7.89 -5.26
CA ALA A 184 10.23 -8.76 -5.36
C ALA A 184 9.59 -8.70 -6.75
N SER A 185 9.38 -7.48 -7.27
CA SER A 185 8.79 -7.26 -8.60
C SER A 185 9.70 -7.80 -9.70
N LYS A 186 11.01 -7.56 -9.62
CA LYS A 186 11.98 -8.11 -10.58
C LYS A 186 11.93 -9.64 -10.63
N LEU A 187 11.82 -10.32 -9.48
CA LEU A 187 11.68 -11.77 -9.42
C LEU A 187 10.31 -12.26 -9.94
N ALA A 188 9.22 -11.57 -9.59
CA ALA A 188 7.88 -11.90 -10.07
C ALA A 188 7.78 -11.78 -11.60
N LEU A 189 8.29 -10.69 -12.16
CA LEU A 189 8.36 -10.44 -13.62
C LEU A 189 9.18 -11.52 -14.32
N LYS A 190 10.37 -11.84 -13.80
CA LYS A 190 11.21 -12.94 -14.32
C LYS A 190 10.47 -14.28 -14.34
N LYS A 191 9.73 -14.61 -13.27
CA LYS A 191 8.93 -15.85 -13.19
C LYS A 191 7.72 -15.83 -14.14
N ALA A 192 7.16 -14.66 -14.41
CA ALA A 192 6.08 -14.49 -15.38
C ALA A 192 6.57 -14.55 -16.84
N GLY A 193 7.87 -14.37 -17.07
CA GLY A 193 8.45 -14.21 -18.40
C GLY A 193 8.12 -12.85 -19.01
N LEU A 194 7.97 -11.82 -18.18
CA LEU A 194 7.58 -10.47 -18.57
C LEU A 194 8.65 -9.44 -18.15
N SER A 195 8.61 -8.29 -18.79
CA SER A 195 9.31 -7.07 -18.42
C SER A 195 8.34 -6.11 -17.71
N ALA A 196 8.86 -5.05 -17.07
CA ALA A 196 8.01 -4.04 -16.44
C ALA A 196 7.15 -3.28 -17.48
N SER A 197 7.62 -3.13 -18.72
CA SER A 197 6.88 -2.49 -19.80
C SER A 197 5.66 -3.30 -20.28
N ASP A 198 5.64 -4.60 -20.03
CA ASP A 198 4.50 -5.48 -20.39
C ASP A 198 3.34 -5.36 -19.39
N ILE A 199 3.52 -4.62 -18.30
CA ILE A 199 2.49 -4.43 -17.28
C ILE A 199 1.70 -3.16 -17.60
N ASP A 200 0.38 -3.33 -17.67
CA ASP A 200 -0.55 -2.24 -17.99
C ASP A 200 -0.85 -1.37 -16.76
N LEU A 201 -1.00 -1.99 -15.59
CA LEU A 201 -1.36 -1.32 -14.34
C LEU A 201 -0.55 -1.88 -13.17
N PHE A 202 -0.15 -0.99 -12.27
CA PHE A 202 0.57 -1.30 -11.04
C PHE A 202 -0.21 -0.79 -9.84
N GLU A 203 -0.40 -1.69 -8.87
CA GLU A 203 -0.76 -1.34 -7.50
C GLU A 203 0.46 -1.52 -6.62
N MET A 204 0.94 -0.42 -6.05
CA MET A 204 2.11 -0.36 -5.19
C MET A 204 1.70 0.28 -3.87
N ASN A 205 1.75 -0.48 -2.78
CA ASN A 205 1.31 0.00 -1.47
C ASN A 205 2.08 1.25 -1.01
N GLU A 206 1.35 2.29 -0.62
CA GLU A 206 1.90 3.62 -0.27
C GLU A 206 2.22 3.72 1.22
N ALA A 207 3.13 2.88 1.73
CA ALA A 207 3.50 2.94 3.15
C ALA A 207 4.00 4.34 3.54
N PHE A 208 4.88 4.90 2.71
CA PHE A 208 5.35 6.28 2.75
C PHE A 208 5.66 6.76 1.33
N ALA A 209 5.37 8.02 1.01
CA ALA A 209 5.79 8.62 -0.26
C ALA A 209 7.32 8.52 -0.47
N ALA A 210 8.07 8.71 0.62
CA ALA A 210 9.53 8.53 0.69
C ALA A 210 10.02 7.12 0.35
N GLN A 211 9.15 6.11 0.38
CA GLN A 211 9.49 4.72 0.11
C GLN A 211 9.05 4.26 -1.27
N ILE A 212 7.84 4.63 -1.68
CA ILE A 212 7.28 4.20 -2.96
C ILE A 212 7.94 4.90 -4.15
N LEU A 213 8.24 6.20 -4.04
CA LEU A 213 8.90 6.95 -5.12
C LEU A 213 10.28 6.37 -5.51
N PRO A 214 11.17 6.00 -4.55
CA PRO A 214 12.36 5.23 -4.86
C PRO A 214 12.08 3.92 -5.60
N CYS A 215 11.07 3.17 -5.18
CA CYS A 215 10.72 1.90 -5.81
C CYS A 215 10.27 2.09 -7.26
N ILE A 216 9.41 3.08 -7.51
CA ILE A 216 8.95 3.43 -8.85
C ILE A 216 10.14 3.85 -9.73
N LYS A 217 11.05 4.66 -9.19
CA LYS A 217 12.26 5.10 -9.89
C LYS A 217 13.14 3.93 -10.30
N ASP A 218 13.45 3.01 -9.37
CA ASP A 218 14.34 1.87 -9.60
C ASP A 218 13.72 0.72 -10.40
N LEU A 219 12.39 0.75 -10.56
CA LEU A 219 11.68 -0.09 -11.53
C LEU A 219 11.58 0.55 -12.92
N GLY A 220 12.05 1.80 -13.08
CA GLY A 220 12.01 2.52 -14.35
C GLY A 220 10.63 3.00 -14.76
N LEU A 221 9.76 3.29 -13.78
CA LEU A 221 8.34 3.58 -14.01
C LEU A 221 7.95 5.04 -13.67
N MET A 222 8.92 5.90 -13.37
CA MET A 222 8.67 7.28 -12.94
C MET A 222 7.86 8.09 -13.96
N ASP A 223 8.18 7.95 -15.24
CA ASP A 223 7.48 8.66 -16.33
C ASP A 223 6.07 8.11 -16.59
N GLN A 224 5.71 6.98 -15.98
CA GLN A 224 4.43 6.28 -16.17
C GLN A 224 3.55 6.32 -14.92
N ILE A 225 3.94 7.08 -13.89
CA ILE A 225 3.20 7.18 -12.62
C ILE A 225 1.73 7.50 -12.86
N ASP A 226 1.44 8.52 -13.66
CA ASP A 226 0.06 9.00 -13.83
C ASP A 226 -0.79 8.17 -14.78
N GLU A 227 -0.15 7.30 -15.56
CA GLU A 227 -0.80 6.43 -16.54
C GLU A 227 -1.06 5.03 -15.99
N LYS A 228 -0.20 4.53 -15.08
CA LYS A 228 -0.20 3.11 -14.70
C LYS A 228 -0.22 2.82 -13.20
N ILE A 229 0.19 3.75 -12.33
CA ILE A 229 0.46 3.42 -10.92
C ILE A 229 -0.60 4.04 -10.00
N ASN A 230 -1.26 3.22 -9.18
CA ASN A 230 -2.22 3.66 -8.15
C ASN A 230 -3.23 4.67 -8.70
N LEU A 231 -3.92 4.30 -9.79
CA LEU A 231 -4.77 5.25 -10.54
C LEU A 231 -5.98 5.71 -9.76
N THR A 232 -6.39 4.93 -8.76
CA THR A 232 -7.49 5.19 -7.83
C THR A 232 -6.99 5.65 -6.45
N GLY A 233 -5.74 6.11 -6.35
CA GLY A 233 -5.11 6.43 -5.06
C GLY A 233 -4.51 5.20 -4.40
N GLY A 234 -3.99 5.35 -3.18
CA GLY A 234 -3.40 4.26 -2.40
C GLY A 234 -3.42 4.55 -0.91
N ALA A 235 -2.62 3.82 -0.13
CA ALA A 235 -2.68 3.79 1.34
C ALA A 235 -2.42 5.13 2.06
N ILE A 236 -1.91 6.17 1.38
CA ILE A 236 -1.90 7.53 1.97
C ILE A 236 -3.34 8.05 2.13
N ALA A 237 -4.25 7.64 1.24
CA ALA A 237 -5.62 8.11 1.16
C ALA A 237 -6.70 7.05 1.41
N LEU A 238 -6.34 5.76 1.51
CA LEU A 238 -7.23 4.60 1.66
C LEU A 238 -6.88 3.79 2.91
#